data_AF-A0A8J4Q7D3-F1
#
_entry.id   AF-A0A8J4Q7D3-F1
#
_cell.length_a   1.000
_cell.length_b   1.000
_cell.length_c   1.000
_cell.angle_alpha   90.00
_cell.angle_beta   90.00
_cell.angle_gamma   90.00
#
_symmetry.space_group_name_H-M   'P 1'
#
loop_
_entity.id
_entity.type
_entity.pdbx_description
1 polymer ?
#
loop_
_entity_poly.entity_id
_entity_poly.type
_entity_poly.pdbx_seq_one_letter_code
_entity_poly.pdbx_strand_id
1 'polypeptide(L)'
;MTRGRNNPLQSIKFFKDYDSKEMFSIQDDRISHLLPAFYQDMIVRVYSKKPELVEAVSEAFKNFQLMTCGMKAQVHATPDSKKQRRR
;
A
#
# COMPACT_ATOMS: atom_id res chain seq x y z
N MET A 1 -14.94 7.66 1.11
CA MET A 1 -14.46 6.93 -0.10
C MET A 1 -13.01 7.32 -0.33
N THR A 2 -12.10 6.36 -0.42
CA THR A 2 -10.68 6.62 -0.71
C THR A 2 -10.53 7.14 -2.13
N ARG A 3 -9.70 8.16 -2.38
CA ARG A 3 -9.57 8.83 -3.70
C ARG A 3 -8.68 8.06 -4.69
N GLY A 4 -8.50 6.75 -4.47
CA GLY A 4 -7.59 5.92 -5.24
C GLY A 4 -6.18 6.52 -5.27
N ARG A 5 -5.66 6.76 -6.48
CA ARG A 5 -4.31 7.29 -6.74
C ARG A 5 -4.19 8.80 -6.57
N ASN A 6 -5.30 9.52 -6.38
CA ASN A 6 -5.27 10.98 -6.31
C ASN A 6 -4.89 11.45 -4.92
N ASN A 7 -4.08 12.51 -4.84
CA ASN A 7 -3.75 13.12 -3.56
C ASN A 7 -5.03 13.65 -2.88
N PRO A 8 -5.34 13.23 -1.63
CA PRO A 8 -6.48 13.77 -0.89
C PRO A 8 -6.42 15.28 -0.66
N LEU A 9 -5.22 15.87 -0.55
CA LEU A 9 -5.03 17.31 -0.31
C LEU A 9 -5.56 18.18 -1.45
N GLN A 10 -5.59 17.67 -2.68
CA GLN A 10 -6.12 18.41 -3.84
C GLN A 10 -7.63 18.71 -3.73
N SER A 11 -8.40 17.96 -2.93
CA SER A 11 -9.82 18.28 -2.67
C SER A 11 -10.03 19.21 -1.48
N ILE A 12 -9.00 19.48 -0.68
CA ILE A 12 -9.16 20.21 0.57
C ILE A 12 -9.01 21.70 0.29
N LYS A 13 -9.91 22.48 0.89
CA LYS A 13 -9.84 23.93 0.92
C LYS A 13 -9.45 24.37 2.32
N PHE A 14 -8.50 25.30 2.37
CA PHE A 14 -7.93 25.86 3.57
C PHE A 14 -8.38 27.30 3.73
N PHE A 15 -8.40 27.74 4.98
CA PHE A 15 -8.59 29.13 5.41
C PHE A 15 -7.37 29.51 6.23
N LYS A 16 -6.95 30.77 6.15
CA LYS A 16 -5.70 31.20 6.80
C LYS A 16 -5.89 31.41 8.30
N ASP A 17 -7.02 32.03 8.67
CA ASP A 17 -7.32 32.49 10.02
C ASP A 17 -8.81 32.25 10.32
N TYR A 18 -9.21 32.35 11.59
CA TYR A 18 -10.57 32.02 12.06
C TYR A 18 -11.69 32.79 11.34
N ASP A 19 -11.49 34.08 11.09
CA ASP A 19 -12.49 34.94 10.43
C ASP A 19 -12.38 34.96 8.90
N SER A 20 -11.45 34.18 8.33
CA SER A 20 -11.20 34.19 6.90
C SER A 20 -12.36 33.53 6.15
N LYS A 21 -12.96 34.25 5.22
CA LYS A 21 -14.06 33.75 4.36
C LYS A 21 -13.57 33.20 3.03
N GLU A 22 -12.32 33.50 2.67
CA GLU A 22 -11.72 33.09 1.41
C GLU A 22 -11.08 31.71 1.55
N MET A 23 -11.47 30.82 0.64
CA MET A 23 -10.94 29.47 0.54
C MET A 23 -9.80 29.42 -0.47
N PHE A 24 -8.73 28.72 -0.13
CA PHE A 24 -7.64 28.43 -1.06
C PHE A 24 -7.22 26.95 -1.00
N SER A 25 -6.49 26.50 -2.01
CA SER A 25 -5.84 25.18 -2.01
C SER A 25 -4.35 25.36 -1.81
N ILE A 26 -3.72 24.44 -1.09
CA ILE A 26 -2.28 24.40 -0.91
C ILE A 26 -1.72 23.34 -1.88
N GLN A 27 -0.69 23.73 -2.64
CA GLN A 27 0.02 22.81 -3.53
C GLN A 27 1.01 21.96 -2.73
N ASP A 28 1.19 20.70 -3.13
CA ASP A 28 1.95 19.69 -2.39
C ASP A 28 3.40 20.10 -2.12
N ASP A 29 4.03 20.76 -3.10
CA ASP A 29 5.40 21.28 -3.05
C ASP A 29 5.60 22.33 -1.95
N ARG A 30 4.52 22.98 -1.50
CA ARG A 30 4.54 24.00 -0.44
C ARG A 30 4.31 23.43 0.96
N ILE A 31 3.94 22.16 1.08
CA ILE A 31 3.61 21.53 2.37
C ILE A 31 4.86 20.89 2.97
N SER A 32 5.45 19.95 2.24
CA SER A 32 6.64 19.22 2.66
C SER A 32 7.23 18.44 1.51
N HIS A 33 8.57 18.43 1.42
CA HIS A 33 9.28 17.55 0.49
C HIS A 33 9.26 16.07 0.91
N LEU A 34 8.71 15.74 2.09
CA LEU A 34 8.57 14.38 2.62
C LEU A 34 7.17 13.79 2.42
N LEU A 35 6.35 14.40 1.56
CA LEU A 35 5.06 13.81 1.21
C LEU A 35 5.23 12.49 0.44
N PRO A 36 4.28 11.54 0.58
CA PRO A 36 4.32 10.30 -0.18
C PRO A 36 4.33 10.57 -1.69
N ALA A 37 5.21 9.87 -2.43
CA ALA A 37 5.24 9.94 -3.89
C ALA A 37 4.02 9.25 -4.54
N PHE A 38 3.40 8.31 -3.83
CA PHE A 38 2.21 7.58 -4.24
C PHE A 38 1.19 7.58 -3.11
N TYR A 39 -0.10 7.66 -3.47
CA TYR A 39 -1.21 7.75 -2.52
C TYR A 39 -2.01 6.45 -2.40
N GLN A 40 -1.57 5.39 -3.07
CA GLN A 40 -2.25 4.10 -3.09
C GLN A 40 -1.25 2.95 -3.24
N ASP A 41 -1.34 1.99 -2.33
CA ASP A 41 -0.61 0.73 -2.40
C ASP A 41 -1.56 -0.44 -2.71
N MET A 42 -1.04 -1.48 -3.37
CA MET A 42 -1.75 -2.74 -3.59
C MET A 42 -1.05 -3.87 -2.83
N ILE A 43 -1.72 -4.39 -1.81
CA ILE A 43 -1.21 -5.51 -1.00
C ILE A 43 -1.97 -6.77 -1.40
N VAL A 44 -1.27 -7.71 -2.03
CA VAL A 44 -1.82 -9.03 -2.39
C VAL A 44 -1.41 -10.05 -1.34
N ARG A 45 -2.37 -10.75 -0.75
CA ARG A 45 -2.14 -11.85 0.20
C ARG A 45 -2.60 -13.17 -0.42
N VAL A 46 -1.68 -14.13 -0.50
CA VAL A 46 -1.93 -15.46 -1.07
C VAL A 46 -1.97 -16.49 0.05
N TYR A 47 -2.95 -17.39 -0.02
CA TYR A 47 -3.16 -18.46 0.96
C TYR A 47 -3.19 -19.82 0.26
N SER A 48 -2.59 -20.83 0.89
CA SER A 48 -2.80 -22.24 0.51
C SER A 48 -3.76 -22.90 1.48
N LYS A 49 -4.73 -23.67 0.95
CA LYS A 49 -5.59 -24.53 1.77
C LYS A 49 -4.83 -25.75 2.33
N LYS A 50 -3.80 -26.19 1.61
CA LYS A 50 -2.96 -27.35 1.92
C LYS A 50 -1.63 -26.89 2.53
N PRO A 51 -1.35 -27.19 3.81
CA PRO A 51 -0.12 -26.74 4.48
C PRO A 51 1.17 -27.13 3.75
N GLU A 52 1.20 -28.33 3.16
CA GLU A 52 2.32 -28.89 2.41
C GLU A 52 2.65 -28.11 1.13
N LEU A 53 1.70 -27.33 0.61
CA LEU A 53 1.90 -26.51 -0.59
C LEU A 53 2.31 -25.06 -0.28
N VAL A 54 2.37 -24.66 1.01
CA VAL A 54 2.64 -23.26 1.38
C VAL A 54 3.98 -22.75 0.84
N GLU A 55 5.02 -23.58 0.87
CA GLU A 55 6.34 -23.18 0.37
C GLU A 55 6.37 -23.08 -1.15
N ALA A 56 5.83 -24.07 -1.86
CA ALA A 56 5.74 -24.07 -3.31
C ALA A 56 4.91 -22.88 -3.83
N VAL A 57 3.79 -22.56 -3.17
CA VAL A 57 2.94 -21.40 -3.53
C VAL A 57 3.68 -20.09 -3.25
N SER A 58 4.43 -19.99 -2.15
CA SER A 58 5.25 -18.82 -1.82
C SER A 58 6.33 -18.57 -2.88
N GLU A 59 7.01 -19.62 -3.33
CA GLU A 59 8.01 -19.54 -4.39
C GLU A 59 7.40 -19.16 -5.74
N ALA A 60 6.32 -19.82 -6.15
CA ALA A 60 5.60 -19.49 -7.38
C ALA A 60 5.13 -18.03 -7.38
N PHE A 61 4.61 -17.53 -6.26
CA PHE A 61 4.16 -16.15 -6.14
C PHE A 61 5.32 -15.15 -6.22
N LYS A 62 6.47 -15.44 -5.59
CA LYS A 62 7.68 -14.61 -5.72
C LYS A 62 8.16 -14.52 -7.17
N ASN A 63 8.13 -15.63 -7.91
CA ASN A 63 8.50 -15.67 -9.32
C ASN A 63 7.50 -14.90 -10.19
N PHE A 64 6.20 -15.02 -9.90
CA PHE A 64 5.17 -14.23 -10.57
C PHE A 64 5.38 -12.71 -10.35
N GLN A 65 5.66 -12.28 -9.12
CA GLN A 65 5.95 -10.86 -8.83
C GLN A 65 7.16 -10.34 -9.60
N LEU A 66 8.24 -11.12 -9.66
CA LEU A 66 9.41 -10.78 -10.47
C LEU A 66 9.07 -10.59 -11.95
N MET A 67 8.31 -11.52 -12.54
CA MET A 67 7.95 -11.48 -13.96
C MET A 67 6.98 -10.34 -14.28
N THR A 68 5.98 -10.11 -13.43
CA THR A 68 4.90 -9.14 -13.69
C THR A 68 5.25 -7.72 -13.25
N CYS A 69 5.92 -7.56 -12.11
CA CYS A 69 6.22 -6.25 -11.53
C CYS A 69 7.68 -5.83 -11.76
N GLY A 70 8.54 -6.70 -12.30
CA GLY A 70 9.96 -6.40 -12.56
C GLY A 70 10.83 -6.32 -11.30
N MET A 71 10.26 -6.56 -10.12
CA MET A 71 10.95 -6.47 -8.83
C MET A 71 10.36 -7.46 -7.83
N LYS A 72 11.21 -7.98 -6.91
CA LYS A 72 10.73 -8.71 -5.74
C LYS A 72 10.08 -7.71 -4.79
N ALA A 73 8.76 -7.64 -4.79
CA ALA A 73 8.03 -6.86 -3.80
C ALA A 73 8.29 -7.40 -2.38
N GLN A 74 8.04 -6.59 -1.36
CA GLN A 74 8.16 -7.01 0.03
C GLN A 74 7.20 -8.18 0.31
N VAL A 75 7.74 -9.33 0.72
CA VAL A 75 6.95 -10.53 1.04
C VAL A 75 6.96 -10.78 2.54
N HIS A 76 5.79 -10.73 3.17
CA HIS A 76 5.60 -11.22 4.53
C HIS A 76 5.37 -12.72 4.51
N ALA A 77 6.35 -13.50 4.96
CA ALA A 77 6.22 -14.94 5.06
C ALA A 77 5.17 -15.35 6.10
N THR A 78 4.56 -16.52 5.92
CA THR A 78 3.70 -17.11 6.95
C THR A 78 4.55 -17.37 8.20
N PRO A 79 4.19 -16.84 9.38
CA PRO A 79 4.93 -17.11 10.62
C PRO A 79 4.96 -18.60 10.95
N ASP A 80 6.08 -19.10 11.49
CA ASP A 80 6.27 -20.52 11.75
C ASP A 80 5.25 -21.09 12.75
N SER A 81 4.83 -20.29 13.73
CA SER A 81 3.76 -20.64 14.68
C SER A 81 2.42 -20.96 14.00
N LYS A 82 2.16 -20.40 12.81
CA LYS A 82 0.96 -20.68 12.02
C LYS A 82 1.12 -21.88 11.09
N LYS A 83 2.36 -22.26 10.74
CA LYS A 83 2.63 -23.46 9.92
C LYS A 83 2.42 -24.75 10.71
N GLN A 84 2.73 -24.74 12.01
CA GLN A 84 2.66 -25.93 12.87
C GLN A 84 1.27 -26.23 13.43
N ARG A 85 0.33 -25.26 13.42
CA ARG A 85 -1.00 -25.39 14.06
C ARG A 85 -1.94 -26.43 13.41
N ARG A 86 -1.52 -27.12 12.35
CA ARG A 86 -2.28 -28.16 11.65
C ARG A 86 -1.53 -29.50 11.51
N ARG A 87 -0.42 -29.67 12.22
CA ARG A 87 0.15 -31.01 12.45
C ARG A 87 -0.45 -31.62 13.71
#